data_AF-A0A7U9S2I7-F1
#
_entry.id   AF-A0A7U9S2I7-F1
#
_cell.length_a   1.000
_cell.length_b   1.000
_cell.length_c   1.000
_cell.angle_alpha   90.00
_cell.angle_beta   90.00
_cell.angle_gamma   90.00
#
_symmetry.space_group_name_H-M   'P 1'
#
loop_
_entity.id
_entity.type
_entity.pdbx_description
1 polymer ?
#
loop_
_entity_poly.entity_id
_entity_poly.type
_entity_poly.pdbx_seq_one_letter_code
_entity_poly.pdbx_strand_id
1 'polypeptide(L)' 'MEDYTILYYEIYECPQCPTDNGKYFGKTPILGQAETVVRNAKERGQMLFIKAVCSDGKKRYM' A
#
# COMPACT_ATOMS: atom_id res chain seq x y z
N MET A 1 3.01 -4.28 22.80
CA MET A 1 3.22 -3.35 21.67
C MET A 1 4.28 -4.01 20.82
N GLU A 2 4.01 -4.36 19.56
CA GLU A 2 5.08 -4.90 18.72
C GLU A 2 6.11 -3.78 18.51
N ASP A 3 7.39 -4.05 18.82
CA ASP A 3 8.51 -3.12 18.62
C ASP A 3 8.83 -3.04 17.12
N TYR A 4 8.04 -2.28 16.38
CA TYR A 4 8.38 -1.92 15.01
C TYR A 4 8.10 -0.45 14.73
N THR A 5 8.92 0.12 13.86
CA THR A 5 8.69 1.43 13.26
C THR A 5 8.27 1.23 11.81
N ILE A 6 7.31 2.03 11.34
CA ILE A 6 6.96 2.07 9.92
C ILE A 6 8.07 2.82 9.18
N LEU A 7 8.66 2.18 8.18
CA LEU A 7 9.72 2.76 7.37
C LEU A 7 9.16 3.54 6.18
N TYR A 8 8.19 2.95 5.48
CA TYR A 8 7.51 3.54 4.34
C TYR A 8 6.24 2.76 3.99
N TYR A 9 5.46 3.29 3.05
CA TYR A 9 4.22 2.74 2.55
C TYR A 9 4.39 2.31 1.10
N GLU A 10 4.07 1.06 0.80
CA GLU A 10 3.99 0.54 -0.55
C GLU A 10 2.53 0.56 -1.02
N ILE A 11 2.34 0.91 -2.28
CA ILE A 11 1.05 0.99 -2.94
C ILE A 11 1.01 -0.13 -3.97
N TYR A 12 -0.10 -0.84 -4.00
CA TYR A 12 -0.32 -1.97 -4.89
C TYR A 12 -1.64 -1.80 -5.62
N GLU A 13 -1.68 -2.24 -6.86
CA GLU A 13 -2.90 -2.38 -7.63
C GLU A 13 -3.60 -3.68 -7.25
N CYS A 14 -4.90 -3.57 -6.99
CA CYS A 14 -5.73 -4.71 -6.66
C CYS A 14 -5.86 -5.63 -7.87
N PRO A 15 -5.56 -6.93 -7.73
CA PRO A 15 -5.70 -7.86 -8.84
C PRO A 15 -7.16 -7.97 -9.27
N GLN A 16 -7.41 -8.00 -10.58
CA GLN A 16 -8.75 -8.21 -11.13
C GLN A 16 -9.15 -9.70 -11.06
N CYS A 17 -8.15 -10.59 -11.06
CA CYS A 17 -8.33 -12.03 -10.96
C CYS A 17 -7.87 -12.51 -9.56
N PRO A 18 -8.64 -13.36 -8.85
CA PRO A 18 -8.26 -13.86 -7.52
C PRO A 18 -6.96 -14.68 -7.49
N THR A 19 -6.52 -15.19 -8.64
CA THR A 19 -5.27 -15.93 -8.82
C THR A 19 -4.05 -15.02 -8.98
N ASP A 20 -4.27 -13.72 -9.24
CA ASP A 20 -3.21 -12.76 -9.41
C ASP A 20 -2.81 -12.16 -8.06
N ASN A 21 -1.52 -11.88 -7.92
CA ASN A 21 -1.04 -11.09 -6.79
C ASN A 21 -1.21 -9.60 -7.09
N GLY A 22 -1.41 -8.79 -6.05
CA GLY A 22 -1.42 -7.34 -6.20
C GLY A 22 -0.13 -6.84 -6.85
N LYS A 23 -0.28 -5.98 -7.87
CA LYS A 23 0.86 -5.49 -8.67
C LYS A 23 1.48 -4.28 -8.00
N TYR A 24 2.79 -4.24 -7.87
CA TYR A 24 3.47 -3.09 -7.27
C TYR A 24 3.24 -1.82 -8.11
N PHE A 25 2.74 -0.77 -7.47
CA PHE A 25 2.47 0.53 -8.11
C PHE A 25 3.51 1.58 -7.73
N GLY A 26 3.92 1.63 -6.47
CA GLY A 26 4.92 2.60 -6.00
C GLY A 26 5.10 2.58 -4.49
N LYS A 27 5.89 3.52 -3.96
CA LYS A 27 6.04 3.72 -2.50
C LYS A 27 6.24 5.18 -2.13
N THR A 28 5.92 5.52 -0.89
CA THR A 28 6.21 6.82 -0.28
C THR A 28 6.48 6.65 1.21
N PRO A 29 7.38 7.45 1.83
CA PRO A 29 7.56 7.45 3.27
C PRO A 29 6.42 8.14 4.04
N ILE A 30 5.49 8.84 3.37
CA ILE A 30 4.45 9.66 4.00
C ILE A 30 3.06 9.03 3.78
N LEU A 31 2.36 8.68 4.87
CA LEU A 31 1.05 8.02 4.81
C LEU A 31 0.03 8.85 4.02
N GLY A 32 -0.10 10.14 4.33
CA GLY A 32 -1.08 11.01 3.67
C GLY A 32 -0.87 11.12 2.15
N GLN A 33 0.37 10.95 1.66
CA GLN A 33 0.63 10.87 0.22
C GLN A 33 0.12 9.55 -0.36
N ALA A 34 0.36 8.42 0.32
CA ALA A 34 -0.14 7.12 -0.11
C ALA A 34 -1.68 7.10 -0.15
N GLU A 35 -2.34 7.63 0.88
CA GLU A 35 -3.80 7.76 0.94
C GLU A 35 -4.34 8.65 -0.18
N THR A 36 -3.67 9.77 -0.47
CA THR A 36 -4.03 10.66 -1.58
C THR A 36 -3.96 9.93 -2.92
N VAL A 37 -2.91 9.14 -3.15
CA VAL A 37 -2.77 8.33 -4.37
C VAL A 37 -3.91 7.31 -4.50
N VAL A 38 -4.21 6.57 -3.42
CA VAL A 38 -5.32 5.60 -3.43
C VAL A 38 -6.66 6.27 -3.68
N ARG A 39 -6.95 7.40 -3.03
CA ARG A 39 -8.19 8.16 -3.25
C ARG A 39 -8.32 8.61 -4.70
N ASN A 40 -7.28 9.24 -5.25
CA ASN A 40 -7.28 9.72 -6.63
C ASN A 40 -7.42 8.58 -7.65
N ALA A 41 -6.82 7.42 -7.38
CA ALA A 41 -6.95 6.23 -8.22
C ALA A 41 -8.39 5.69 -8.19
N LYS A 42 -9.02 5.64 -7.01
CA LYS A 42 -10.41 5.21 -6.84
C LYS A 42 -11.39 6.08 -7.64
N GLU A 43 -11.19 7.39 -7.65
CA GLU A 43 -11.98 8.33 -8.47
C GLU A 43 -11.85 8.06 -9.98
N ARG A 44 -10.73 7.47 -10.41
CA ARG A 44 -10.47 7.09 -11.80
C ARG A 44 -10.88 5.64 -12.13
N GLY A 45 -11.52 4.95 -11.18
CA GLY A 45 -11.94 3.56 -11.34
C GLY A 45 -10.83 2.52 -11.14
N GLN A 46 -9.64 2.94 -10.66
CA GLN A 46 -8.54 2.04 -10.35
C GLN A 46 -8.53 1.72 -8.85
N MET A 47 -8.52 0.43 -8.50
CA MET A 47 -8.49 0.00 -7.10
C MET A 47 -7.05 -0.22 -6.66
N LEU A 48 -6.56 0.62 -5.74
CA LEU A 48 -5.24 0.48 -5.11
C LEU A 48 -5.37 0.20 -3.61
N PHE A 49 -4.37 -0.43 -3.01
CA PHE A 49 -4.28 -0.67 -1.56
C PHE A 49 -2.87 -0.41 -1.03
N ILE A 50 -2.77 -0.16 0.28
CA ILE A 50 -1.51 0.22 0.95
C ILE A 50 -1.02 -0.91 1.85
N LYS A 51 0.30 -1.13 1.84
CA LYS A 51 1.00 -1.94 2.83
C LYS A 51 2.06 -1.09 3.53
N ALA A 52 2.03 -1.05 4.86
CA ALA A 52 3.10 -0.48 5.65
C ALA A 52 4.26 -1.47 5.73
N VAL A 53 5.47 -1.01 5.38
CA VAL A 53 6.71 -1.77 5.54
C VAL A 53 7.34 -1.39 6.87
N CYS A 54 7.53 -2.39 7.72
CA CYS A 54 7.96 -2.20 9.10
C CYS A 54 9.42 -2.63 9.29
N SER A 55 10.08 -2.07 10.31
CA SER A 55 11.49 -2.35 10.66
C SER A 55 11.75 -3.82 11.03
N ASP A 56 10.70 -4.58 11.38
CA ASP A 56 10.75 -6.01 11.66
C ASP A 56 10.73 -6.89 10.38
N GLY A 57 10.77 -6.27 9.20
CA GLY A 57 10.75 -6.94 7.91
C GLY A 57 9.36 -7.42 7.46
N LYS A 58 8.32 -7.23 8.29
CA LYS A 58 6.95 -7.58 7.93
C LYS A 58 6.25 -6.44 7.19
N LYS A 59 5.31 -6.82 6.33
CA LYS A 59 4.39 -5.89 5.67
C LYS A 59 3.00 -6.05 6.26
N ARG A 60 2.36 -4.95 6.62
CA ARG A 60 1.02 -4.94 7.24
C ARG A 60 0.06 -4.16 6.36
N TYR A 61 -1.14 -4.71 6.14
CA TYR A 61 -2.21 -3.96 5.47
C TYR A 61 -2.64 -2.79 6.36
N MET A 62 -2.92 -1.66 5.73
CA MET A 62 -3.55 -0.52 6.37
C MET A 62 -5.02 -0.43 5.99
#